data_AF-A0A966T5H7-F1
#
_entry.id   AF-A0A966T5H7-F1
#
_cell.length_a   1.000
_cell.length_b   1.000
_cell.length_c   1.000
_cell.angle_alpha   90.00
_cell.angle_beta   90.00
_cell.angle_gamma   90.00
#
_symmetry.space_group_name_H-M   'P 1'
#
loop_
_entity.id
_entity.type
_entity.pdbx_description
1 polymer ?
#
loop_
_entity_poly.entity_id
_entity_poly.type
_entity_poly.pdbx_seq_one_letter_code
_entity_poly.pdbx_strand_id
1 'polypeptide(L)'
;MVLVKVRNVRRVPLRNRRSMVTAMVGDATGSFGLTFFNQPWRERQLKTDQEIAVFGKPERFRGKLQMTNPLVDIVGNRTGRIVPIYPQSEKSNVTTWELTGWVENALERAAPRTISDPLPAAQRERLGFVSRNAALSKIHFPDSIVDKERARERLSFDELLRVQLVLVGRKKAFERDNTGLKH
;
A
#
# COMPACT_ATOMS: atom_id res chain seq x y z
N MET A 1 1.01 -8.10 13.30
CA MET A 1 -0.43 -8.43 13.31
C MET A 1 -0.76 -8.93 14.70
N VAL A 2 -1.87 -8.48 15.29
CA VAL A 2 -2.41 -9.08 16.53
C VAL A 2 -3.90 -9.34 16.32
N LEU A 3 -4.35 -10.55 16.67
CA LEU A 3 -5.77 -10.91 16.68
C LEU A 3 -6.35 -10.54 18.03
N VAL A 4 -7.40 -9.73 18.04
CA VAL A 4 -8.01 -9.22 19.27
C VAL A 4 -9.51 -9.12 19.14
N LYS A 5 -10.18 -9.18 20.28
CA LYS A 5 -11.62 -8.96 20.38
C LYS A 5 -11.91 -7.51 20.75
N VAL A 6 -12.85 -6.89 20.05
CA VAL A 6 -13.33 -5.54 20.39
C VAL A 6 -14.14 -5.60 21.69
N ARG A 7 -13.74 -4.83 22.69
CA ARG A 7 -14.41 -4.76 24.00
C ARG A 7 -15.36 -3.57 24.10
N ASN A 8 -14.95 -2.43 23.54
CA ASN A 8 -15.73 -1.20 23.57
C ASN A 8 -15.29 -0.29 22.42
N VAL A 9 -16.23 0.49 21.88
CA VAL A 9 -15.98 1.51 20.86
C VAL A 9 -16.71 2.78 21.25
N ARG A 10 -16.00 3.90 21.21
CA ARG A 10 -16.55 5.22 21.52
C ARG A 10 -16.08 6.25 20.51
N ARG A 11 -17.01 7.08 20.03
CA ARG A 11 -16.67 8.30 19.29
C ARG A 11 -16.57 9.50 20.23
N VAL A 12 -15.53 10.30 20.02
CA VAL A 12 -15.26 11.55 20.71
C VAL A 12 -15.19 12.66 19.65
N PRO A 13 -16.12 13.63 19.66
CA PRO A 13 -15.99 14.81 18.81
C PRO A 13 -14.80 15.66 19.27
N LEU A 14 -14.00 16.14 18.31
CA LEU A 14 -12.87 17.03 18.55
C LEU A 14 -13.21 18.46 18.08
N ARG A 15 -12.40 19.44 18.49
CA ARG A 15 -12.48 20.81 17.95
C ARG A 15 -12.26 20.82 16.42
N ASN A 16 -12.78 21.85 15.75
CA ASN A 16 -12.64 22.07 14.30
C ASN A 16 -13.23 20.95 13.41
N ARG A 17 -14.42 20.42 13.76
CA ARG A 17 -15.12 19.36 13.01
C ARG A 17 -14.33 18.04 12.83
N ARG A 18 -13.24 17.85 13.58
CA ARG A 18 -12.51 16.58 13.62
C ARG A 18 -13.23 15.57 14.50
N SER A 19 -12.98 14.30 14.26
CA SER A 19 -13.54 13.22 15.08
C SER A 19 -12.46 12.24 15.47
N MET A 20 -12.60 11.65 16.64
CA MET A 20 -11.74 10.58 17.12
C MET A 20 -12.63 9.40 17.49
N VAL A 21 -12.31 8.22 16.99
CA VAL A 21 -12.91 6.97 17.45
C VAL A 21 -11.86 6.24 18.27
N THR A 22 -12.21 5.86 19.50
CA THR A 22 -11.36 5.05 20.35
C THR A 22 -12.02 3.68 20.53
N ALA A 23 -11.27 2.61 20.30
CA ALA A 23 -11.71 1.25 20.59
C ALA A 23 -10.78 0.61 21.63
N MET A 24 -11.34 -0.05 22.64
CA MET A 24 -10.57 -0.92 23.52
C MET A 24 -10.62 -2.33 22.96
N VAL A 25 -9.46 -2.93 22.76
CA VAL A 25 -9.34 -4.28 22.22
C VAL A 25 -8.49 -5.13 23.16
N GLY A 26 -8.72 -6.44 23.16
CA GLY A 26 -7.91 -7.35 23.97
C GLY A 26 -8.14 -8.80 23.65
N ASP A 27 -7.21 -9.62 24.12
CA ASP A 27 -7.22 -11.07 24.06
C ASP A 27 -7.03 -11.64 25.48
N ALA A 28 -6.58 -12.89 25.61
CA ALA A 28 -6.30 -13.52 26.90
C ALA A 28 -5.06 -12.95 27.60
N THR A 29 -4.17 -12.26 26.89
CA THR A 29 -2.87 -11.78 27.39
C THR A 29 -2.92 -10.33 27.87
N GLY A 30 -3.88 -9.53 27.38
CA GLY A 30 -4.04 -8.16 27.82
C GLY A 30 -5.00 -7.35 26.96
N SER A 31 -4.98 -6.03 27.17
CA SER A 31 -5.77 -5.07 26.40
C SER A 31 -4.96 -3.84 26.03
N PHE A 32 -5.31 -3.23 24.91
CA PHE A 32 -4.72 -1.98 24.44
C PHE A 32 -5.74 -1.14 23.68
N GLY A 33 -5.44 0.15 23.52
CA GLY A 33 -6.32 1.09 22.83
C GLY A 33 -6.02 1.16 21.33
N LEU A 34 -7.06 1.27 20.51
CA LEU A 34 -6.95 1.73 19.13
C LEU A 34 -7.53 3.14 19.06
N THR A 35 -6.79 4.07 18.46
CA THR A 35 -7.23 5.44 18.27
C THR A 35 -7.26 5.76 16.79
N PHE A 36 -8.43 6.12 16.28
CA PHE A 36 -8.64 6.52 14.89
C PHE A 36 -8.99 8.01 14.83
N PHE A 37 -8.12 8.81 14.27
CA PHE A 37 -8.40 10.21 13.98
C PHE A 37 -9.06 10.33 12.61
N ASN A 38 -10.10 11.14 12.53
CA ASN A 38 -10.82 11.49 11.30
C ASN A 38 -11.41 10.28 10.54
N GLN A 39 -11.71 9.18 11.25
CA GLN A 39 -12.38 8.00 10.69
C GLN A 39 -13.69 7.68 11.44
N PRO A 40 -14.72 8.54 11.38
CA PRO A 40 -15.96 8.36 12.15
C PRO A 40 -16.71 7.07 11.80
N TRP A 41 -16.55 6.55 10.57
CA TRP A 41 -17.17 5.29 10.14
C TRP A 41 -16.71 4.06 10.94
N ARG A 42 -15.54 4.13 11.59
CA ARG A 42 -15.01 3.05 12.45
C ARG A 42 -15.94 2.74 13.62
N GLU A 43 -16.71 3.72 14.10
CA GLU A 43 -17.72 3.53 15.14
C GLU A 43 -18.80 2.52 14.72
N ARG A 44 -19.22 2.54 13.44
CA ARG A 44 -20.23 1.61 12.91
C ARG A 44 -19.62 0.29 12.46
N GLN A 45 -18.37 0.32 12.03
CA GLN A 45 -17.66 -0.85 11.53
C GLN A 45 -17.20 -1.79 12.65
N LEU A 46 -16.73 -1.24 13.77
CA LEU A 46 -16.23 -2.02 14.91
C LEU A 46 -17.39 -2.27 15.88
N LYS A 47 -17.80 -3.53 16.02
CA LYS A 47 -18.83 -3.92 16.98
C LYS A 47 -18.19 -4.60 18.19
N THR A 48 -18.80 -4.44 19.36
CA THR A 48 -18.42 -5.19 20.56
C THR A 48 -18.49 -6.68 20.28
N ASP A 49 -17.56 -7.43 20.87
CA ASP A 49 -17.37 -8.87 20.70
C ASP A 49 -16.96 -9.35 19.29
N GLN A 50 -16.64 -8.43 18.39
CA GLN A 50 -16.11 -8.76 17.08
C GLN A 50 -14.61 -9.08 17.15
N GLU A 51 -14.18 -10.15 16.49
CA GLU A 51 -12.77 -10.47 16.29
C GLU A 51 -12.20 -9.68 15.10
N ILE A 52 -11.06 -9.04 15.34
CA ILE A 52 -10.38 -8.22 14.34
C ILE A 52 -8.88 -8.50 14.35
N ALA A 53 -8.26 -8.42 13.17
CA ALA A 53 -6.83 -8.39 13.01
C ALA A 53 -6.36 -6.93 12.94
N VAL A 54 -5.45 -6.56 13.82
CA VAL A 54 -4.92 -5.19 13.92
C VAL A 54 -3.46 -5.17 13.49
N PHE A 55 -3.12 -4.18 12.67
CA PHE A 55 -1.77 -3.91 12.20
C PHE A 55 -1.43 -2.44 12.40
N GLY A 56 -0.38 -2.18 13.16
CA GLY A 56 0.06 -0.82 13.43
C GLY A 56 1.28 -0.84 14.34
N LYS A 57 1.89 0.32 14.51
CA LYS A 57 2.98 0.51 15.47
C LYS A 57 2.37 0.64 16.87
N PRO A 58 2.72 -0.22 17.84
CA PRO A 58 2.36 -0.03 19.22
C PRO A 58 3.13 1.17 19.79
N GLU A 59 2.42 2.05 20.49
CA GLU A 59 2.94 3.24 21.14
C GLU A 59 2.40 3.33 22.56
N ARG A 60 3.12 4.00 23.47
CA ARG A 60 2.62 4.30 24.81
C ARG A 60 2.17 5.74 24.89
N PHE A 61 0.91 5.96 25.25
CA PHE A 61 0.36 7.28 25.51
C PHE A 61 -0.28 7.32 26.89
N ARG A 62 0.13 8.28 27.72
CA ARG A 62 -0.33 8.40 29.13
C ARG A 62 -0.24 7.07 29.90
N GLY A 63 0.86 6.34 29.70
CA GLY A 63 1.13 5.05 30.35
C GLY A 63 0.40 3.85 29.77
N LYS A 64 -0.56 4.04 28.85
CA LYS A 64 -1.34 2.96 28.23
C LYS A 64 -0.79 2.61 26.85
N LEU A 65 -0.78 1.32 26.52
CA LEU A 65 -0.45 0.85 25.18
C LEU A 65 -1.59 1.22 24.23
N GLN A 66 -1.25 1.80 23.09
CA GLN A 66 -2.22 2.11 22.04
C GLN A 66 -1.60 2.01 20.64
N MET A 67 -2.45 1.92 19.63
CA MET A 67 -2.07 2.11 18.23
C MET A 67 -2.86 3.28 17.65
N THR A 68 -2.17 4.17 16.94
CA THR A 68 -2.79 5.33 16.27
C THR A 68 -3.00 5.01 14.79
N ASN A 69 -4.23 5.22 14.31
CA ASN A 69 -4.68 4.91 12.96
C ASN A 69 -4.22 3.53 12.44
N PRO A 70 -4.37 2.44 13.22
CA PRO A 70 -3.97 1.12 12.76
C PRO A 70 -4.85 0.67 11.59
N LEU A 71 -4.30 -0.21 10.77
CA LEU A 71 -5.10 -0.98 9.84
C LEU A 71 -5.86 -2.04 10.64
N VAL A 72 -7.17 -2.12 10.39
CA VAL A 72 -8.04 -3.13 11.00
C VAL A 72 -8.70 -3.91 9.88
N ASP A 73 -8.54 -5.22 9.95
CA ASP A 73 -9.26 -6.19 9.14
C ASP A 73 -10.22 -6.98 10.04
N ILE A 74 -11.44 -7.21 9.56
CA ILE A 74 -12.44 -7.98 10.30
C ILE A 74 -12.18 -9.45 9.97
N VAL A 75 -11.92 -10.26 11.01
CA VAL A 75 -11.64 -11.69 10.83
C VAL A 75 -12.85 -12.34 10.17
N GLY A 76 -12.64 -12.95 9.00
CA GLY A 76 -13.70 -13.61 8.23
C GLY A 76 -13.53 -13.59 6.71
N ASN A 77 -12.70 -12.70 6.13
CA ASN A 77 -12.62 -12.59 4.67
C ASN A 77 -11.19 -12.62 4.06
N ARG A 78 -10.12 -12.22 4.80
CA ARG A 78 -8.77 -12.03 4.22
C ARG A 78 -7.58 -12.32 5.15
N THR A 79 -7.81 -13.01 6.27
CA THR A 79 -6.78 -13.33 7.27
C THR A 79 -5.59 -14.10 6.66
N GLY A 80 -4.37 -13.63 6.91
CA GLY A 80 -3.12 -14.29 6.48
C GLY A 80 -2.50 -13.80 5.17
N ARG A 81 -3.06 -12.78 4.51
CA ARG A 81 -2.50 -12.18 3.29
C ARG A 81 -1.72 -10.90 3.56
N ILE A 82 -0.72 -10.61 2.72
CA ILE A 82 -0.05 -9.31 2.71
C ILE A 82 -1.03 -8.28 2.14
N VAL A 83 -1.33 -7.23 2.91
CA VAL A 83 -2.31 -6.21 2.53
C VAL A 83 -1.57 -4.92 2.11
N PRO A 84 -1.87 -4.35 0.94
CA PRO A 84 -1.29 -3.06 0.54
C PRO A 84 -1.83 -1.93 1.42
N ILE A 85 -0.93 -1.05 1.85
CA ILE A 85 -1.28 0.15 2.61
C ILE A 85 -1.09 1.38 1.73
N TYR A 86 -2.19 2.02 1.36
CA TYR A 86 -2.17 3.27 0.61
C TYR A 86 -2.27 4.48 1.56
N PRO A 87 -1.43 5.51 1.38
CA PRO A 87 -1.57 6.77 2.11
C PRO A 87 -2.95 7.38 1.88
N GLN A 88 -3.69 7.63 2.96
CA GLN A 88 -5.02 8.22 2.90
C GLN A 88 -4.93 9.76 2.96
N SER A 89 -5.71 10.44 2.12
CA SER A 89 -5.84 11.91 2.14
C SER A 89 -7.20 12.30 2.72
N GLU A 90 -7.20 13.16 3.74
CA GLU A 90 -8.42 13.63 4.45
C GLU A 90 -9.45 14.30 3.53
N LYS A 91 -9.02 14.88 2.39
CA LYS A 91 -9.91 15.63 1.50
C LYS A 91 -10.81 14.74 0.64
N SER A 92 -10.39 13.52 0.37
CA SER A 92 -11.03 12.66 -0.62
C SER A 92 -11.99 11.64 -0.02
N ASN A 93 -12.03 11.47 1.31
CA ASN A 93 -12.83 10.43 1.99
C ASN A 93 -12.62 9.01 1.41
N VAL A 94 -11.44 8.75 0.83
CA VAL A 94 -11.11 7.45 0.22
C VAL A 94 -10.35 6.58 1.22
N THR A 95 -10.88 5.40 1.46
CA THR A 95 -10.27 4.38 2.31
C THR A 95 -9.23 3.56 1.55
N THR A 96 -8.28 2.97 2.27
CA THR A 96 -7.32 2.00 1.71
C THR A 96 -8.04 0.83 1.03
N TRP A 97 -9.21 0.42 1.54
CA TRP A 97 -9.99 -0.68 0.98
C TRP A 97 -10.63 -0.32 -0.37
N GLU A 98 -11.16 0.90 -0.51
CA GLU A 98 -11.66 1.39 -1.80
C GLU A 98 -10.53 1.49 -2.83
N LEU A 99 -9.38 2.06 -2.45
CA LEU A 99 -8.19 2.09 -3.33
C LEU A 99 -7.74 0.69 -3.73
N THR A 100 -7.75 -0.25 -2.77
CA THR A 100 -7.39 -1.65 -3.05
C THR A 100 -8.32 -2.24 -4.11
N GLY A 101 -9.63 -2.06 -3.97
CA GLY A 101 -10.61 -2.55 -4.95
C GLY A 101 -10.45 -1.88 -6.32
N TRP A 102 -10.16 -0.58 -6.37
CA TRP A 102 -9.92 0.12 -7.64
C TRP A 102 -8.64 -0.35 -8.33
N VAL A 103 -7.55 -0.55 -7.58
CA VAL A 103 -6.29 -1.07 -8.10
C VAL A 103 -6.46 -2.50 -8.60
N GLU A 104 -7.13 -3.36 -7.83
CA GLU A 104 -7.48 -4.72 -8.24
C GLU A 104 -8.25 -4.72 -9.56
N ASN A 105 -9.32 -3.93 -9.64
CA ASN A 105 -10.12 -3.83 -10.86
C ASN A 105 -9.36 -3.28 -12.07
N ALA A 106 -8.48 -2.29 -11.85
CA ALA A 106 -7.65 -1.73 -12.90
C ALA A 106 -6.68 -2.78 -13.46
N LEU A 107 -6.04 -3.56 -12.60
CA LEU A 107 -5.13 -4.64 -12.99
C LEU A 107 -5.86 -5.78 -13.70
N GLU A 108 -7.03 -6.20 -13.20
CA GLU A 108 -7.88 -7.21 -13.85
C GLU A 108 -8.28 -6.80 -15.26
N ARG A 109 -8.70 -5.55 -15.45
CA ARG A 109 -9.09 -5.03 -16.78
C ARG A 109 -7.89 -4.91 -17.73
N ALA A 110 -6.70 -4.66 -17.20
CA ALA A 110 -5.47 -4.58 -17.98
C ALA A 110 -4.92 -5.97 -18.35
N ALA A 111 -5.16 -6.99 -17.52
CA ALA A 111 -4.57 -8.31 -17.67
C ALA A 111 -4.75 -8.95 -19.08
N PRO A 112 -5.93 -8.93 -19.72
CA PRO A 112 -6.12 -9.52 -21.05
C PRO A 112 -5.30 -8.86 -22.15
N ARG A 113 -5.04 -7.55 -22.02
CA ARG A 113 -4.27 -6.78 -23.01
C ARG A 113 -2.79 -6.74 -22.70
N THR A 114 -2.42 -7.16 -21.48
CA THR A 114 -1.11 -6.97 -20.87
C THR A 114 -0.69 -5.50 -20.80
N ILE A 115 0.34 -5.22 -20.01
CA ILE A 115 0.93 -3.89 -19.92
C ILE A 115 2.21 -3.91 -20.72
N SER A 116 2.38 -2.94 -21.63
CA SER A 116 3.56 -2.81 -22.47
C SER A 116 4.83 -2.78 -21.61
N ASP A 117 5.72 -3.73 -21.90
CA ASP A 117 6.97 -3.92 -21.20
C ASP A 117 8.08 -3.17 -21.97
N PRO A 118 8.72 -2.15 -21.38
CA PRO A 118 9.80 -1.41 -22.04
C PRO A 118 11.08 -2.23 -22.18
N LEU A 119 11.20 -3.34 -21.47
CA LEU A 119 12.34 -4.23 -21.50
C LEU A 119 12.06 -5.41 -22.43
N PRO A 120 12.81 -5.58 -23.53
CA PRO A 120 12.65 -6.72 -24.43
C PRO A 120 12.79 -8.06 -23.69
N ALA A 121 12.04 -9.08 -24.12
CA ALA A 121 11.96 -10.38 -23.44
C ALA A 121 13.35 -11.01 -23.16
N ALA A 122 14.25 -10.99 -24.15
CA ALA A 122 15.62 -11.51 -23.99
C ALA A 122 16.42 -10.77 -22.90
N GLN A 123 16.24 -9.46 -22.77
CA GLN A 123 16.93 -8.67 -21.74
C GLN A 123 16.33 -8.92 -20.36
N ARG A 124 15.00 -9.04 -20.30
CA ARG A 124 14.27 -9.38 -19.08
C ARG A 124 14.70 -10.74 -18.52
N GLU A 125 14.80 -11.76 -19.38
CA GLU A 125 15.25 -13.09 -19.00
C GLU A 125 16.71 -13.09 -18.54
N ARG A 126 17.60 -12.42 -19.30
CA ARG A 126 19.01 -12.28 -18.94
C ARG A 126 19.23 -11.64 -17.56
N LEU A 127 18.40 -10.67 -17.22
CA LEU A 127 18.47 -9.95 -15.93
C LEU A 127 17.66 -10.62 -14.82
N GLY A 128 16.97 -11.73 -15.09
CA GLY A 128 16.19 -12.46 -14.09
C GLY A 128 14.91 -11.73 -13.65
N PHE A 129 14.40 -10.80 -14.46
CA PHE A 129 13.28 -9.96 -14.09
C PHE A 129 11.92 -10.57 -14.43
N VAL A 130 10.95 -10.35 -13.53
CA VAL A 130 9.53 -10.59 -13.81
C VAL A 130 9.01 -9.63 -14.89
N SER A 131 7.91 -9.97 -15.56
CA SER A 131 7.28 -9.04 -16.52
C SER A 131 6.74 -7.80 -15.81
N ARG A 132 6.61 -6.69 -16.55
CA ARG A 132 6.06 -5.45 -15.98
C ARG A 132 4.66 -5.63 -15.40
N ASN A 133 3.82 -6.41 -16.09
CA ASN A 133 2.47 -6.74 -15.60
C ASN A 133 2.52 -7.51 -14.27
N ALA A 134 3.42 -8.50 -14.16
CA ALA A 134 3.60 -9.25 -12.91
C ALA A 134 4.14 -8.35 -11.79
N ALA A 135 5.09 -7.46 -12.08
CA ALA A 135 5.62 -6.52 -11.09
C ALA A 135 4.54 -5.57 -10.56
N LEU A 136 3.70 -5.00 -11.44
CA LEU A 136 2.59 -4.14 -11.05
C LEU A 136 1.53 -4.90 -10.24
N SER A 137 1.28 -6.17 -10.55
CA SER A 137 0.39 -6.99 -9.72
C SER A 137 0.99 -7.27 -8.34
N LYS A 138 2.24 -7.76 -8.29
CA LYS A 138 2.89 -8.23 -7.06
C LYS A 138 3.37 -7.12 -6.12
N ILE A 139 3.54 -5.89 -6.60
CA ILE A 139 3.79 -4.75 -5.69
C ILE A 139 2.56 -4.42 -4.83
N HIS A 140 1.35 -4.69 -5.35
CA HIS A 140 0.08 -4.44 -4.66
C HIS A 140 -0.46 -5.69 -3.96
N PHE A 141 -0.38 -6.85 -4.63
CA PHE A 141 -0.96 -8.13 -4.19
C PHE A 141 0.08 -9.26 -4.23
N PRO A 142 1.12 -9.20 -3.38
CA PRO A 142 2.13 -10.25 -3.32
C PRO A 142 1.61 -11.50 -2.60
N ASP A 143 2.00 -12.67 -3.09
CA ASP A 143 1.78 -13.94 -2.36
C ASP A 143 2.81 -14.09 -1.23
N SER A 144 4.01 -13.53 -1.42
CA SER A 144 5.10 -13.54 -0.46
C SER A 144 5.87 -12.21 -0.44
N ILE A 145 6.61 -11.96 0.64
CA ILE A 145 7.51 -10.80 0.72
C ILE A 145 8.58 -10.84 -0.39
N VAL A 146 9.03 -12.03 -0.77
CA VAL A 146 10.00 -12.21 -1.86
C VAL A 146 9.42 -11.70 -3.19
N ASP A 147 8.14 -11.99 -3.47
CA ASP A 147 7.49 -11.50 -4.69
C ASP A 147 7.38 -9.98 -4.71
N LYS A 148 7.08 -9.39 -3.54
CA LYS A 148 7.03 -7.93 -3.39
C LYS A 148 8.39 -7.29 -3.63
N GLU A 149 9.49 -7.88 -3.13
CA GLU A 149 10.83 -7.34 -3.36
C GLU A 149 11.25 -7.47 -4.83
N ARG A 150 10.97 -8.62 -5.49
CA ARG A 150 11.21 -8.78 -6.94
C ARG A 150 10.42 -7.78 -7.78
N ALA A 151 9.16 -7.54 -7.42
CA ALA A 151 8.33 -6.54 -8.07
C ALA A 151 8.90 -5.13 -7.89
N ARG A 152 9.34 -4.80 -6.68
CA ARG A 152 9.96 -3.50 -6.37
C ARG A 152 11.24 -3.30 -7.17
N GLU A 153 12.14 -4.28 -7.18
CA GLU A 153 13.38 -4.23 -7.94
C GLU A 153 13.11 -3.99 -9.43
N ARG A 154 12.15 -4.73 -10.00
CA ARG A 154 11.73 -4.55 -11.39
C ARG A 154 11.21 -3.14 -11.69
N LEU A 155 10.37 -2.59 -10.81
CA LEU A 155 9.80 -1.25 -11.01
C LEU A 155 10.85 -0.14 -10.83
N SER A 156 11.76 -0.29 -9.87
CA SER A 156 12.90 0.62 -9.71
C SER A 156 13.84 0.58 -10.92
N PHE A 157 14.04 -0.60 -11.51
CA PHE A 157 14.77 -0.73 -12.76
C PHE A 157 14.07 -0.01 -13.91
N ASP A 158 12.75 -0.14 -14.06
CA ASP A 158 11.97 0.57 -15.08
C ASP A 158 12.14 2.11 -14.96
N GLU A 159 12.15 2.64 -13.73
CA GLU A 159 12.40 4.06 -13.47
C GLU A 159 13.82 4.49 -13.90
N LEU A 160 14.84 3.71 -13.51
CA LEU A 160 16.22 3.98 -13.90
C LEU A 160 16.41 3.90 -15.42
N LEU A 161 15.89 2.85 -16.05
CA LEU A 161 15.94 2.65 -17.50
C LEU A 161 15.33 3.84 -18.23
N ARG A 162 14.17 4.33 -17.78
CA ARG A 162 13.52 5.52 -18.34
C ARG A 162 14.44 6.74 -18.28
N VAL A 163 15.08 7.01 -17.14
CA VAL A 163 16.02 8.13 -17.00
C VAL A 163 17.21 7.96 -17.95
N GLN A 164 17.81 6.77 -18.01
CA GLN A 164 18.96 6.48 -18.87
C GLN A 164 18.62 6.66 -20.37
N LEU A 165 17.46 6.16 -20.81
CA LEU A 165 17.02 6.32 -22.20
C LEU A 165 16.84 7.79 -22.58
N VAL A 166 16.30 8.62 -21.67
CA VAL A 166 16.19 10.07 -21.91
C VAL A 166 17.55 10.73 -22.03
N LEU A 167 18.52 10.39 -21.16
CA LEU A 167 19.86 10.94 -21.20
C LEU A 167 20.61 10.56 -22.48
N VAL A 168 20.55 9.28 -22.86
CA VAL A 168 21.16 8.79 -24.11
C VAL A 168 20.50 9.43 -25.33
N GLY A 169 19.17 9.57 -25.32
CA GLY A 169 18.44 10.25 -26.39
C GLY A 169 18.89 11.70 -26.58
N ARG A 170 19.05 12.45 -25.48
CA ARG A 170 19.56 13.83 -25.50
C ARG A 170 20.99 13.91 -26.03
N LYS A 171 21.87 13.00 -25.57
CA LYS A 171 23.26 12.94 -26.05
C LYS A 171 23.32 12.71 -27.56
N LYS A 172 22.56 11.75 -28.08
CA LYS A 172 22.51 11.44 -29.52
C LYS A 172 21.94 12.60 -30.35
N ALA A 173 20.93 13.31 -29.83
CA ALA A 173 20.40 14.49 -30.49
C ALA A 173 21.47 15.59 -30.60
N PHE A 174 22.18 15.86 -29.50
CA PHE A 174 23.28 16.83 -29.49
C PHE A 174 24.42 16.48 -30.47
N GLU A 175 24.80 15.20 -30.54
CA GLU A 175 25.82 14.71 -31.49
C GLU A 175 25.35 14.83 -32.95
N ARG A 176 24.05 14.70 -33.22
CA ARG A 176 23.48 14.83 -34.57
C ARG A 176 23.37 16.29 -35.01
N ASP A 177 22.99 17.18 -34.09
CA ASP A 177 22.73 18.59 -34.39
C ASP A 177 24.03 19.42 -34.42
N ASN A 178 25.09 18.94 -33.75
CA ASN A 178 26.42 19.50 -33.89
C ASN A 178 27.13 18.89 -35.11
N THR A 179 26.96 19.51 -36.28
CA THR A 179 27.95 19.39 -37.36
C THR A 179 29.26 19.97 -36.84
N GLY A 180 30.21 19.11 -36.46
CA GLY A 180 31.56 19.53 -36.10
C GLY A 180 32.19 20.35 -37.23
N LEU A 181 32.84 21.46 -36.89
CA LEU A 181 33.70 22.16 -37.84
C LEU A 181 34.82 21.20 -38.25
N LYS A 182 34.91 20.90 -39.56
CA LYS A 182 36.07 20.19 -40.12
C LYS A 182 37.32 21.05 -39.89
N HIS A 183 38.26 20.53 -39.11
CA HIS A 183 39.66 20.96 -39.17
C HIS A 183 40.38 20.14 -40.23
#